data_AF-A0A2V8PWV3-F1
#
_entry.id   AF-A0A2V8PWV3-F1
#
_cell.length_a   1.000
_cell.length_b   1.000
_cell.length_c   1.000
_cell.angle_alpha   90.00
_cell.angle_beta   90.00
_cell.angle_gamma   90.00
#
_symmetry.space_group_name_H-M   'P 1'
#
loop_
_entity.id
_entity.type
_entity.pdbx_description
1 polymer ?
#
loop_
_entity_poly.entity_id
_entity_poly.type
_entity_poly.pdbx_seq_one_letter_code
_entity_poly.pdbx_strand_id
1 'polypeptide(L)'
;MKTDTIDSKTRSVSAATKTVRVKNFFEYLAPRGQRLHGYQRLYKGVRLRRKGFLTKSDAERNLRNAMNDVDARERGEVRCKPTTAQEALSIYRHNLEVRARDKGYQYGHNVKSSCKVLQEFVDFFGPARLIRECTETDLREFYQILCFRKSLNRNSAGAFIGRIQGMLKAAQRSKPDLVNWLRPTLRVNRKPEFERRVVEDIEYMALVNTLLNPPLAPSRRNERNSLWRDAGDAVQLLRLTGARFNELLRMKLDQFKWSKG
;
A
#
# COMPACT_ATOMS: atom_id res chain seq x y z
N MET A 1 -66.26 -53.57 -9.48
CA MET A 1 -67.02 -52.99 -10.61
C MET A 1 -66.02 -52.23 -11.47
N LYS A 2 -65.85 -52.70 -12.72
CA LYS A 2 -65.19 -52.10 -13.90
C LYS A 2 -63.74 -51.59 -13.83
N THR A 3 -62.95 -52.25 -14.68
CA THR A 3 -61.68 -51.87 -15.29
C THR A 3 -61.79 -50.55 -16.07
N ASP A 4 -60.67 -49.85 -16.28
CA ASP A 4 -60.01 -49.80 -17.60
C ASP A 4 -58.70 -49.00 -17.56
N THR A 5 -57.68 -49.66 -18.10
CA THR A 5 -56.36 -49.17 -18.46
C THR A 5 -56.41 -48.58 -19.87
N ILE A 6 -55.54 -47.61 -20.21
CA ILE A 6 -54.64 -47.58 -21.39
C ILE A 6 -54.16 -46.14 -21.69
N ASP A 7 -52.83 -46.00 -21.62
CA ASP A 7 -51.87 -45.28 -22.45
C ASP A 7 -52.29 -44.05 -23.30
N SER A 8 -51.52 -42.96 -23.19
CA SER A 8 -50.27 -42.80 -23.95
C SER A 8 -49.89 -41.32 -24.17
N LYS A 9 -48.56 -41.10 -24.12
CA LYS A 9 -47.79 -40.20 -25.00
C LYS A 9 -47.81 -38.67 -24.75
N THR A 10 -46.68 -38.24 -24.19
CA THR A 10 -45.78 -37.17 -24.69
C THR A 10 -46.36 -35.77 -24.91
N ARG A 11 -45.83 -34.76 -24.22
CA ARG A 11 -44.58 -34.05 -24.56
C ARG A 11 -44.35 -32.87 -23.60
N SER A 12 -43.09 -32.71 -23.25
CA SER A 12 -42.44 -31.53 -22.69
C SER A 12 -43.03 -30.19 -23.13
N VAL A 13 -43.40 -29.35 -22.16
CA VAL A 13 -43.20 -27.91 -22.27
C VAL A 13 -42.43 -27.48 -21.03
N SER A 14 -41.11 -27.54 -21.15
CA SER A 14 -40.22 -26.69 -20.37
C SER A 14 -40.84 -25.29 -20.35
N ALA A 15 -41.13 -24.76 -19.17
CA ALA A 15 -41.37 -23.35 -18.99
C ALA A 15 -40.06 -22.63 -19.34
N ALA A 16 -39.85 -22.44 -20.64
CA ALA A 16 -38.87 -21.52 -21.17
C ALA A 16 -39.28 -20.17 -20.59
N THR A 17 -38.57 -19.75 -19.55
CA THR A 17 -38.56 -18.39 -19.05
C THR A 17 -38.47 -17.52 -20.29
N LYS A 18 -39.58 -16.87 -20.65
CA LYS A 18 -39.63 -15.90 -21.74
C LYS A 18 -38.53 -14.91 -21.40
N THR A 19 -37.39 -15.01 -22.07
CA THR A 19 -36.38 -13.97 -22.12
C THR A 19 -37.10 -12.78 -22.70
N VAL A 20 -37.63 -11.92 -21.81
CA VAL A 20 -38.07 -10.59 -22.15
C VAL A 20 -36.85 -9.95 -22.79
N ARG A 21 -36.83 -9.89 -24.12
CA ARG A 21 -35.83 -9.15 -24.88
C ARG A 21 -36.05 -7.70 -24.49
N VAL A 22 -35.38 -7.27 -23.43
CA VAL A 22 -35.50 -5.89 -22.97
C VAL A 22 -34.95 -5.01 -24.09
N LYS A 23 -35.79 -4.09 -24.59
CA LYS A 23 -35.45 -3.08 -25.61
C LYS A 23 -34.44 -2.07 -25.04
N ASN A 24 -33.25 -2.55 -24.67
CA ASN A 24 -32.30 -1.81 -23.85
C ASN A 24 -31.02 -1.44 -24.59
N PHE A 25 -30.84 -1.83 -25.85
CA PHE A 25 -29.65 -1.50 -26.63
C PHE A 25 -29.92 -0.35 -27.59
N PHE A 26 -28.94 0.55 -27.69
CA PHE A 26 -28.98 1.68 -28.62
C PHE A 26 -27.61 1.86 -29.27
N GLU A 27 -27.61 2.40 -30.48
CA GLU A 27 -26.39 2.77 -31.20
C GLU A 27 -26.23 4.28 -31.18
N TYR A 28 -24.99 4.75 -31.04
CA TYR A 28 -24.69 6.18 -31.05
C TYR A 28 -23.29 6.46 -31.61
N LEU A 29 -23.11 7.67 -32.15
CA LEU A 29 -21.81 8.14 -32.63
C LEU A 29 -21.02 8.77 -31.48
N ALA A 30 -19.79 8.32 -31.30
CA ALA A 30 -18.84 8.93 -30.37
C ALA A 30 -18.32 10.27 -30.91
N PRO A 31 -17.70 11.14 -30.06
CA PRO A 31 -17.14 12.43 -30.49
C PRO A 31 -16.09 12.37 -31.62
N ARG A 32 -15.58 11.17 -31.95
CA ARG A 32 -14.63 10.92 -33.05
C ARG A 32 -15.27 10.23 -34.27
N GLY A 33 -16.60 10.25 -34.39
CA GLY A 33 -17.32 9.63 -35.51
C GLY A 33 -17.42 8.10 -35.46
N GLN A 34 -16.87 7.46 -34.44
CA GLN A 34 -16.93 6.00 -34.27
C GLN A 34 -18.32 5.57 -33.82
N ARG A 35 -18.92 4.60 -34.53
CA ARG A 35 -20.18 3.95 -34.10
C ARG A 35 -19.92 3.08 -32.88
N LEU A 36 -20.70 3.29 -31.82
CA LEU A 36 -20.65 2.50 -30.60
C LEU A 36 -22.04 1.95 -30.26
N HIS A 37 -22.05 0.74 -29.70
CA HIS A 37 -23.23 0.12 -29.11
C HIS A 37 -23.25 0.40 -27.62
N GLY A 38 -24.41 0.75 -27.07
CA GLY A 38 -24.64 0.99 -25.66
C GLY A 38 -25.87 0.25 -25.15
N TYR A 39 -26.06 0.27 -23.83
CA TYR A 39 -27.24 -0.27 -23.19
C TYR A 39 -27.80 0.69 -22.13
N GLN A 40 -29.07 0.54 -21.76
CA GLN A 40 -29.69 1.29 -20.67
C GLN A 40 -28.90 1.09 -19.37
N ARG A 41 -28.37 2.18 -18.84
CA ARG A 41 -27.40 2.15 -17.74
C ARG A 41 -28.02 2.08 -16.36
N LEU A 42 -29.31 1.78 -16.23
CA LEU A 42 -29.99 1.72 -14.95
C LEU A 42 -30.58 0.31 -14.79
N TYR A 43 -30.17 -0.38 -13.74
CA TYR A 43 -30.71 -1.68 -13.37
C TYR A 43 -30.94 -1.71 -11.86
N LYS A 44 -32.18 -1.97 -11.43
CA LYS A 44 -32.62 -1.94 -10.01
C LYS A 44 -32.15 -0.67 -9.26
N GLY A 45 -32.29 0.51 -9.89
CA GLY A 45 -31.87 1.79 -9.31
C GLY A 45 -30.35 2.04 -9.29
N VAL A 46 -29.52 1.11 -9.77
CA VAL A 46 -28.06 1.24 -9.82
C VAL A 46 -27.60 1.66 -11.22
N ARG A 47 -26.70 2.65 -11.29
CA ARG A 47 -26.12 3.14 -12.54
C ARG A 47 -24.91 2.30 -12.98
N LEU A 48 -25.03 1.61 -14.12
CA LEU A 48 -23.96 0.80 -14.73
C LEU A 48 -22.84 1.68 -15.31
N ARG A 49 -21.57 1.25 -15.15
CA ARG A 49 -20.39 2.12 -15.34
C ARG A 49 -20.00 2.40 -16.80
N ARG A 50 -20.09 1.43 -17.72
CA ARG A 50 -19.58 1.56 -19.10
C ARG A 50 -20.68 2.06 -20.05
N LYS A 51 -20.33 2.94 -21.00
CA LYS A 51 -21.30 3.62 -21.89
C LYS A 51 -21.30 3.11 -23.34
N GLY A 52 -20.18 2.56 -23.82
CA GLY A 52 -20.05 2.18 -25.24
C GLY A 52 -19.11 1.00 -25.49
N PHE A 53 -19.41 0.27 -26.58
CA PHE A 53 -18.73 -0.93 -27.05
C PHE A 53 -18.62 -0.90 -28.58
N LEU A 54 -17.56 -1.50 -29.13
CA LEU A 54 -17.33 -1.57 -30.57
C LEU A 54 -18.27 -2.55 -31.26
N THR A 55 -18.71 -3.59 -30.54
CA THR A 55 -19.62 -4.60 -31.06
C THR A 55 -20.83 -4.74 -30.15
N LYS A 56 -21.96 -5.12 -30.73
CA LYS A 56 -23.19 -5.44 -30.00
C LYS A 56 -22.99 -6.63 -29.05
N SER A 57 -22.25 -7.66 -29.46
CA SER A 57 -21.98 -8.85 -28.65
C SER A 57 -21.18 -8.50 -27.38
N ASP A 58 -20.22 -7.58 -27.46
CA ASP A 58 -19.49 -7.08 -26.29
C ASP A 58 -20.38 -6.30 -25.34
N ALA A 59 -21.28 -5.47 -25.88
CA ALA A 59 -22.26 -4.74 -25.09
C ALA A 59 -23.19 -5.71 -24.34
N GLU A 60 -23.67 -6.75 -25.02
CA GLU A 60 -24.55 -7.76 -24.43
C GLU A 60 -23.85 -8.58 -23.34
N ARG A 61 -22.63 -9.06 -23.60
CA ARG A 61 -21.84 -9.80 -22.61
C ARG A 61 -21.55 -8.94 -21.38
N ASN A 62 -21.19 -7.67 -21.58
CA ASN A 62 -20.92 -6.77 -20.47
C ASN A 62 -22.18 -6.45 -19.66
N LEU A 63 -23.32 -6.23 -20.31
CA LEU A 63 -24.60 -6.00 -19.63
C LEU A 63 -24.98 -7.20 -18.76
N ARG A 64 -24.89 -8.43 -19.29
CA ARG A 64 -25.20 -9.65 -18.53
C ARG A 64 -24.31 -9.79 -17.31
N ASN A 65 -23.01 -9.55 -17.45
CA ASN A 65 -22.08 -9.59 -16.32
C ASN A 65 -22.43 -8.52 -15.28
N ALA A 66 -22.70 -7.29 -15.70
CA ALA A 66 -23.03 -6.20 -14.80
C ALA A 66 -24.37 -6.40 -14.06
N MET A 67 -25.38 -6.97 -14.72
CA MET A 67 -26.66 -7.35 -14.09
C MET A 67 -26.45 -8.49 -13.09
N ASN A 68 -25.71 -9.52 -13.48
CA ASN A 68 -25.36 -10.64 -12.61
C ASN A 68 -24.58 -10.18 -11.37
N ASP A 69 -23.69 -9.19 -11.50
CA ASP A 69 -22.96 -8.60 -10.37
C ASP A 69 -23.88 -7.86 -9.41
N VAL A 70 -24.87 -7.10 -9.93
CA VAL A 70 -25.87 -6.41 -9.11
C VAL A 70 -26.75 -7.43 -8.37
N ASP A 71 -27.21 -8.48 -9.06
CA ASP A 71 -28.04 -9.53 -8.47
C ASP A 71 -27.25 -10.38 -7.46
N ALA A 72 -25.98 -10.67 -7.72
CA ALA A 72 -25.10 -11.38 -6.79
C ALA A 72 -24.83 -10.55 -5.53
N ARG A 73 -24.64 -9.23 -5.67
CA ARG A 73 -24.50 -8.31 -4.52
C ARG A 73 -25.75 -8.28 -3.65
N GLU A 74 -26.95 -8.26 -4.25
CA GLU A 74 -28.21 -8.35 -3.50
C GLU A 74 -28.36 -9.68 -2.75
N ARG A 75 -27.82 -10.78 -3.31
CA ARG A 75 -27.78 -12.09 -2.65
C ARG A 75 -26.62 -12.28 -1.66
N GLY A 76 -25.73 -11.30 -1.51
CA GLY A 76 -24.54 -11.40 -0.66
C GLY A 76 -23.41 -12.31 -1.23
N GLU A 77 -23.47 -12.69 -2.50
CA GLU A 77 -22.45 -13.50 -3.17
C GLU A 77 -21.23 -12.66 -3.58
N VAL A 78 -20.05 -12.97 -3.04
CA VAL A 78 -18.77 -12.37 -3.45
C VAL A 78 -18.21 -13.14 -4.66
N ARG A 79 -18.49 -12.66 -5.88
CA ARG A 79 -17.98 -13.22 -7.15
C ARG A 79 -16.74 -12.50 -7.71
N CYS A 80 -15.96 -11.82 -6.86
CA CYS A 80 -14.68 -11.27 -7.30
C CYS A 80 -13.56 -12.31 -7.16
N LYS A 81 -12.58 -12.25 -8.05
CA LYS A 81 -11.37 -13.07 -7.97
C LYS A 81 -10.77 -12.94 -6.57
N PRO A 82 -10.56 -14.05 -5.82
CA PRO A 82 -9.94 -14.01 -4.51
C PRO A 82 -8.57 -13.32 -4.56
N THR A 83 -8.33 -12.42 -3.63
CA THR A 83 -7.08 -11.67 -3.55
C THR A 83 -5.98 -12.55 -2.98
N THR A 84 -4.90 -12.74 -3.75
CA THR A 84 -3.70 -13.47 -3.30
C THR A 84 -2.75 -12.57 -2.54
N ALA A 85 -1.79 -13.15 -1.82
CA ALA A 85 -0.73 -12.42 -1.14
C ALA A 85 0.12 -11.57 -2.10
N GLN A 86 0.44 -12.10 -3.30
CA GLN A 86 1.16 -11.35 -4.33
C GLN A 86 0.36 -10.16 -4.88
N GLU A 87 -0.97 -10.29 -5.00
CA GLU A 87 -1.84 -9.17 -5.38
C GLU A 87 -1.88 -8.09 -4.29
N ALA A 88 -1.97 -8.49 -3.01
CA ALA A 88 -1.92 -7.56 -1.88
C ALA A 88 -0.61 -6.75 -1.86
N LEU A 89 0.52 -7.41 -2.14
CA LEU A 89 1.82 -6.75 -2.25
C LEU A 89 1.87 -5.79 -3.42
N SER A 90 1.37 -6.17 -4.59
CA SER A 90 1.34 -5.32 -5.78
C SER A 90 0.55 -4.03 -5.53
N ILE A 91 -0.62 -4.12 -4.87
CA ILE A 91 -1.42 -2.96 -4.46
C ILE A 91 -0.62 -2.03 -3.56
N TYR A 92 0.04 -2.59 -2.55
CA TYR A 92 0.79 -1.79 -1.59
C TYR A 92 2.04 -1.15 -2.21
N ARG A 93 2.77 -1.88 -3.07
CA ARG A 93 3.92 -1.36 -3.84
C ARG A 93 3.51 -0.15 -4.67
N HIS A 94 2.43 -0.28 -5.45
CA HIS A 94 1.91 0.83 -6.25
C HIS A 94 1.60 2.06 -5.37
N ASN A 95 0.94 1.86 -4.23
CA ASN A 95 0.63 2.94 -3.29
C ASN A 95 1.88 3.60 -2.66
N LEU A 96 3.00 2.86 -2.54
CA LEU A 96 4.26 3.41 -2.06
C LEU A 96 5.02 4.14 -3.16
N GLU A 97 4.99 3.64 -4.39
CA GLU A 97 5.61 4.26 -5.57
C GLU A 97 4.96 5.60 -5.90
N VAL A 98 3.63 5.67 -5.91
CA VAL A 98 2.89 6.93 -6.07
C VAL A 98 3.31 7.94 -5.00
N ARG A 99 3.38 7.50 -3.73
CA ARG A 99 3.86 8.36 -2.63
C ARG A 99 5.35 8.72 -2.72
N ALA A 100 6.16 7.89 -3.37
CA ALA A 100 7.58 8.14 -3.54
C ALA A 100 7.85 9.13 -4.67
N ARG A 101 6.99 9.20 -5.68
CA ARG A 101 7.11 10.16 -6.79
C ARG A 101 7.17 11.60 -6.30
N ASP A 102 6.35 11.91 -5.30
CA ASP A 102 6.24 13.26 -4.72
C ASP A 102 7.28 13.51 -3.61
N LYS A 103 8.18 12.55 -3.36
CA LYS A 103 9.19 12.62 -2.29
C LYS A 103 10.59 12.47 -2.86
N GLY A 104 11.57 13.08 -2.19
CA GLY A 104 12.97 13.05 -2.64
C GLY A 104 13.56 11.64 -2.71
N TYR A 105 14.68 11.51 -3.43
CA TYR A 105 15.37 10.24 -3.76
C TYR A 105 15.53 9.26 -2.57
N GLN A 106 15.91 9.78 -1.40
CA GLN A 106 16.10 8.97 -0.18
C GLN A 106 14.84 8.20 0.23
N TYR A 107 13.66 8.79 0.03
CA TYR A 107 12.40 8.12 0.33
C TYR A 107 12.15 6.96 -0.64
N GLY A 108 12.42 7.14 -1.93
CA GLY A 108 12.33 6.07 -2.93
C GLY A 108 13.26 4.88 -2.63
N HIS A 109 14.48 5.15 -2.17
CA HIS A 109 15.41 4.10 -1.74
C HIS A 109 14.84 3.29 -0.54
N ASN A 110 14.27 3.98 0.45
CA ASN A 110 13.64 3.34 1.60
C ASN A 110 12.40 2.50 1.21
N VAL A 111 11.63 2.95 0.22
CA VAL A 111 10.51 2.17 -0.34
C VAL A 111 11.03 0.88 -0.97
N LYS A 112 12.07 0.92 -1.80
CA LYS A 112 12.66 -0.28 -2.41
C LYS A 112 13.14 -1.29 -1.36
N SER A 113 13.86 -0.83 -0.33
CA SER A 113 14.28 -1.67 0.80
C SER A 113 13.09 -2.30 1.52
N SER A 114 12.04 -1.51 1.80
CA SER A 114 10.81 -2.02 2.43
C SER A 114 10.10 -3.07 1.59
N CYS A 115 10.05 -2.87 0.27
CA CYS A 115 9.41 -3.81 -0.67
C CYS A 115 10.13 -5.15 -0.78
N LYS A 116 11.42 -5.23 -0.43
CA LYS A 116 12.16 -6.50 -0.34
C LYS A 116 11.65 -7.33 0.84
N VAL A 117 11.58 -6.75 2.04
CA VAL A 117 11.09 -7.47 3.23
C VAL A 117 9.61 -7.86 3.10
N LEU A 118 8.82 -7.04 2.41
CA LEU A 118 7.43 -7.42 2.09
C LEU A 118 7.35 -8.58 1.09
N GLN A 119 8.28 -8.67 0.13
CA GLN A 119 8.37 -9.84 -0.75
C GLN A 119 8.71 -11.08 0.06
N GLU A 120 9.70 -10.99 0.95
CA GLU A 120 10.09 -12.12 1.80
C GLU A 120 8.95 -12.62 2.68
N PHE A 121 8.09 -11.73 3.17
CA PHE A 121 6.86 -12.13 3.86
C PHE A 121 5.90 -12.88 2.94
N VAL A 122 5.70 -12.39 1.72
CA VAL A 122 4.82 -13.06 0.73
C VAL A 122 5.39 -14.41 0.32
N ASP A 123 6.71 -14.52 0.18
CA ASP A 123 7.39 -15.78 -0.15
C ASP A 123 7.28 -16.77 1.01
N PHE A 124 7.44 -16.31 2.25
CA PHE A 124 7.20 -17.10 3.47
C PHE A 124 5.75 -17.58 3.59
N PHE A 125 4.78 -16.66 3.41
CA PHE A 125 3.38 -16.97 3.56
C PHE A 125 2.84 -17.85 2.41
N GLY A 126 3.35 -17.65 1.20
CA GLY A 126 2.90 -18.30 -0.03
C GLY A 126 2.32 -17.28 -1.02
N PRO A 127 2.97 -16.99 -2.16
CA PRO A 127 2.54 -15.94 -3.09
C PRO A 127 1.13 -16.12 -3.66
N ALA A 128 0.74 -17.38 -3.89
CA ALA A 128 -0.56 -17.76 -4.43
C ALA A 128 -1.64 -17.95 -3.35
N ARG A 129 -1.27 -18.02 -2.06
CA ARG A 129 -2.24 -18.17 -0.97
C ARG A 129 -3.14 -16.96 -0.86
N LEU A 130 -4.37 -17.19 -0.44
CA LEU A 130 -5.35 -16.13 -0.30
C LEU A 130 -4.99 -15.28 0.90
N ILE A 131 -4.92 -13.96 0.72
CA ILE A 131 -4.48 -13.08 1.80
C ILE A 131 -5.43 -13.10 3.00
N ARG A 132 -6.71 -13.44 2.76
CA ARG A 132 -7.73 -13.62 3.81
C ARG A 132 -7.45 -14.76 4.79
N GLU A 133 -6.58 -15.70 4.40
CA GLU A 133 -6.15 -16.83 5.25
C GLU A 133 -4.98 -16.45 6.16
N CYS A 134 -4.43 -15.24 6.02
CA CYS A 134 -3.39 -14.75 6.91
C CYS A 134 -3.95 -14.58 8.32
N THR A 135 -3.24 -15.18 9.28
CA THR A 135 -3.56 -15.19 10.70
C THR A 135 -2.56 -14.35 11.50
N GLU A 136 -2.84 -14.14 12.79
CA GLU A 136 -1.85 -13.53 13.69
C GLU A 136 -0.61 -14.43 13.85
N THR A 137 -0.79 -15.76 13.80
CA THR A 137 0.31 -16.73 13.90
C THR A 137 1.31 -16.54 12.76
N ASP A 138 0.85 -16.38 11.51
CA ASP A 138 1.73 -16.11 10.37
C ASP A 138 2.57 -14.83 10.58
N LEU A 139 1.96 -13.78 11.15
CA LEU A 139 2.67 -12.54 11.47
C LEU A 139 3.70 -12.74 12.58
N ARG A 140 3.38 -13.57 13.58
CA ARG A 140 4.23 -13.85 14.73
C ARG A 140 5.43 -14.71 14.35
N GLU A 141 5.22 -15.74 13.55
CA GLU A 141 6.29 -16.58 13.01
C GLU A 141 7.25 -15.76 12.14
N PHE A 142 6.72 -14.95 11.23
CA PHE A 142 7.56 -14.08 10.40
C PHE A 142 8.31 -13.04 11.25
N TYR A 143 7.69 -12.50 12.29
CA TYR A 143 8.36 -11.60 13.23
C TYR A 143 9.54 -12.28 13.93
N GLN A 144 9.38 -13.53 14.36
CA GLN A 144 10.46 -14.30 14.97
C GLN A 144 11.61 -14.54 13.97
N ILE A 145 11.29 -14.93 12.73
CA ILE A 145 12.29 -15.06 11.66
C ILE A 145 13.11 -13.78 11.50
N LEU A 146 12.44 -12.62 11.47
CA LEU A 146 13.12 -11.33 11.40
C LEU A 146 13.99 -11.04 12.64
N CYS A 147 13.54 -11.43 13.84
CA CYS A 147 14.30 -11.23 15.08
C CYS A 147 15.55 -12.10 15.19
N PHE A 148 15.59 -13.26 14.51
CA PHE A 148 16.78 -14.12 14.47
C PHE A 148 17.81 -13.70 13.42
N ARG A 149 17.51 -12.71 12.58
CA ARG A 149 18.49 -12.18 11.61
C ARG A 149 19.51 -11.31 12.32
N LYS A 150 20.77 -11.73 12.25
CA LYS A 150 21.91 -11.00 12.84
C LYS A 150 22.06 -9.56 12.32
N SER A 151 21.63 -9.28 11.10
CA SER A 151 21.70 -7.95 10.48
C SER A 151 20.54 -7.02 10.86
N LEU A 152 19.58 -7.47 11.67
CA LEU A 152 18.35 -6.75 11.95
C LEU A 152 18.11 -6.61 13.46
N ASN A 153 18.01 -5.37 13.94
CA ASN A 153 17.56 -5.17 15.32
C ASN A 153 16.04 -5.38 15.48
N ARG A 154 15.61 -5.67 16.71
CA ARG A 154 14.21 -5.95 17.04
C ARG A 154 13.26 -4.79 16.72
N ASN A 155 13.75 -3.55 16.82
CA ASN A 155 12.98 -2.37 16.45
C ASN A 155 12.68 -2.31 14.96
N SER A 156 13.67 -2.64 14.14
CA SER A 156 13.51 -2.73 12.68
C SER A 156 12.59 -3.89 12.31
N ALA A 157 12.70 -5.05 12.97
CA ALA A 157 11.74 -6.16 12.82
C ALA A 157 10.30 -5.69 13.09
N GLY A 158 10.08 -5.00 14.22
CA GLY A 158 8.78 -4.43 14.55
C GLY A 158 8.30 -3.34 13.57
N ALA A 159 9.22 -2.61 12.92
CA ALA A 159 8.88 -1.70 11.84
C ALA A 159 8.39 -2.43 10.60
N PHE A 160 9.00 -3.56 10.23
CA PHE A 160 8.55 -4.37 9.10
C PHE A 160 7.20 -5.04 9.34
N ILE A 161 6.93 -5.54 10.54
CA ILE A 161 5.58 -6.02 10.90
C ILE A 161 4.53 -4.92 10.77
N GLY A 162 4.85 -3.68 11.14
CA GLY A 162 3.98 -2.54 10.90
C GLY A 162 3.70 -2.30 9.39
N ARG A 163 4.70 -2.51 8.53
CA ARG A 163 4.56 -2.37 7.08
C ARG A 163 3.73 -3.50 6.47
N ILE A 164 3.90 -4.74 6.93
CA ILE A 164 3.08 -5.89 6.51
C ILE A 164 1.62 -5.64 6.87
N GLN A 165 1.33 -5.21 8.09
CA GLN A 165 -0.03 -4.83 8.48
C GLN A 165 -0.59 -3.67 7.64
N GLY A 166 0.28 -2.73 7.21
CA GLY A 166 -0.04 -1.68 6.25
C GLY A 166 -0.44 -2.23 4.87
N MET A 167 0.27 -3.25 4.38
CA MET A 167 -0.07 -3.98 3.15
C MET A 167 -1.43 -4.65 3.26
N LEU A 168 -1.68 -5.39 4.34
CA LEU A 168 -2.97 -6.06 4.59
C LEU A 168 -4.13 -5.05 4.62
N LYS A 169 -3.93 -3.91 5.29
CA LYS A 169 -4.91 -2.81 5.34
C LYS A 169 -5.16 -2.18 3.97
N ALA A 170 -4.13 -2.05 3.14
CA ALA A 170 -4.29 -1.52 1.79
C ALA A 170 -5.08 -2.48 0.91
N ALA A 171 -4.78 -3.79 0.96
CA ALA A 171 -5.54 -4.80 0.24
C ALA A 171 -7.02 -4.78 0.63
N GLN A 172 -7.32 -4.77 1.94
CA GLN A 172 -8.68 -4.70 2.46
C GLN A 172 -9.47 -3.48 1.94
N ARG A 173 -8.82 -2.32 1.80
CA ARG A 173 -9.47 -1.11 1.28
C ARG A 173 -9.70 -1.15 -0.23
N SER A 174 -8.84 -1.84 -0.97
CA SER A 174 -8.86 -1.86 -2.43
C SER A 174 -9.70 -2.98 -3.02
N LYS A 175 -9.94 -4.05 -2.27
CA LYS A 175 -10.49 -5.30 -2.81
C LYS A 175 -11.82 -5.69 -2.15
N PRO A 176 -12.88 -5.95 -2.95
CA PRO A 176 -14.21 -6.23 -2.42
C PRO A 176 -14.32 -7.57 -1.68
N ASP A 177 -13.51 -8.59 -1.99
CA ASP A 177 -13.51 -9.88 -1.28
C ASP A 177 -13.03 -9.78 0.16
N LEU A 178 -12.33 -8.70 0.51
CA LEU A 178 -11.74 -8.51 1.82
C LEU A 178 -12.55 -7.58 2.72
N VAL A 179 -13.70 -7.07 2.25
CA VAL A 179 -14.50 -6.08 3.00
C VAL A 179 -14.88 -6.58 4.39
N ASN A 180 -15.31 -7.84 4.48
CA ASN A 180 -15.71 -8.48 5.75
C ASN A 180 -14.58 -9.26 6.42
N TRP A 181 -13.35 -9.19 5.89
CA TRP A 181 -12.23 -9.92 6.46
C TRP A 181 -11.75 -9.28 7.76
N LEU A 182 -11.73 -10.05 8.85
CA LEU A 182 -11.12 -9.68 10.12
C LEU A 182 -9.60 -9.75 9.99
N ARG A 183 -9.01 -8.66 9.48
CA ARG A 183 -7.57 -8.54 9.27
C ARG A 183 -6.79 -8.80 10.58
N PRO A 184 -5.80 -9.69 10.58
CA PRO A 184 -4.97 -9.92 11.76
C PRO A 184 -4.11 -8.69 12.08
N THR A 185 -3.81 -8.50 13.36
CA THR A 185 -2.89 -7.48 13.84
C THR A 185 -1.94 -8.05 14.86
N LEU A 186 -0.67 -7.68 14.78
CA LEU A 186 0.35 -8.04 15.75
C LEU A 186 0.93 -6.78 16.38
N ARG A 187 0.72 -6.63 17.68
CA ARG A 187 1.32 -5.55 18.46
C ARG A 187 2.74 -5.94 18.85
N VAL A 188 3.72 -5.25 18.26
CA VAL A 188 5.13 -5.42 18.61
C VAL A 188 5.57 -4.27 19.51
N ASN A 189 5.89 -4.59 20.78
CA ASN A 189 6.44 -3.62 21.71
C ASN A 189 7.90 -3.34 21.33
N ARG A 190 8.14 -2.13 20.82
CA ARG A 190 9.48 -1.64 20.49
C ARG A 190 10.11 -1.09 21.77
N LYS A 191 11.23 -1.67 22.19
CA LYS A 191 12.09 -1.05 23.21
C LYS A 191 13.29 -0.45 22.48
N PRO A 192 13.58 0.86 22.63
CA PRO A 192 14.79 1.42 22.06
C PRO A 192 15.99 0.59 22.55
N GLU A 193 16.84 0.19 21.61
CA GLU A 193 17.99 -0.68 21.87
C GLU A 193 19.02 0.00 22.78
N PHE A 194 19.03 1.33 22.74
CA PHE A 194 19.83 2.18 23.60
C PHE A 194 18.89 3.12 24.34
N GLU A 195 19.06 3.25 25.65
CA GLU A 195 18.58 4.44 26.33
C GLU A 195 19.27 5.63 25.68
N ARG A 196 18.49 6.59 25.19
CA ARG A 196 19.04 7.81 24.62
C ARG A 196 19.58 8.63 25.78
N ARG A 197 20.83 8.40 26.17
CA ARG A 197 21.53 9.27 27.10
C ARG A 197 21.67 10.63 26.44
N VAL A 198 21.23 11.66 27.14
CA VAL A 198 21.44 13.05 26.72
C VAL A 198 22.90 13.38 27.00
N VAL A 199 23.58 14.02 26.04
CA VAL A 199 24.95 14.52 26.25
C VAL A 199 24.91 15.53 27.39
N GLU A 200 25.71 15.27 28.43
CA GLU A 200 25.80 16.14 29.60
C GLU A 200 26.52 17.44 29.25
N ASP A 201 26.25 18.52 30.01
CA ASP A 201 26.84 19.82 29.72
C ASP A 201 28.37 19.78 29.76
N ILE A 202 28.97 19.00 30.67
CA ILE A 202 30.42 18.84 30.75
C ILE A 202 31.01 18.16 29.50
N GLU A 203 30.30 17.17 28.96
CA GLU A 203 30.72 16.44 27.75
C GLU A 203 30.56 17.30 26.50
N TYR A 204 29.49 18.10 26.46
CA TYR A 204 29.28 19.09 25.44
C TYR A 204 30.40 20.15 25.44
N MET A 205 30.74 20.69 26.62
CA MET A 205 31.81 21.66 26.76
C MET A 205 33.17 21.07 26.34
N ALA A 206 33.45 19.83 26.74
CA ALA A 206 34.66 19.12 26.32
C ALA A 206 34.71 18.92 24.79
N LEU A 207 33.59 18.53 24.18
CA LEU A 207 33.47 18.36 22.73
C LEU A 207 33.71 19.68 21.99
N VAL A 208 33.01 20.75 22.38
CA VAL A 208 33.16 22.07 21.75
C VAL A 208 34.58 22.59 21.90
N ASN A 209 35.18 22.49 23.10
CA ASN A 209 36.56 22.88 23.31
C ASN A 209 37.53 22.11 22.40
N THR A 210 37.31 20.80 22.23
CA THR A 210 38.14 19.96 21.36
C THR A 210 37.96 20.32 19.87
N LEU A 211 36.75 20.67 19.45
CA LEU A 211 36.47 21.06 18.06
C LEU A 211 37.05 22.43 17.72
N LEU A 212 36.96 23.39 18.64
CA LEU A 212 37.50 24.75 18.45
C LEU A 212 39.04 24.78 18.60
N ASN A 213 39.60 23.86 19.40
CA ASN A 213 41.03 23.69 19.64
C ASN A 213 41.49 22.27 19.24
N PRO A 214 41.52 21.94 17.94
CA PRO A 214 41.85 20.60 17.48
C PRO A 214 43.30 20.21 17.81
N PRO A 215 43.58 18.91 18.08
CA PRO A 215 44.92 18.43 18.33
C PRO A 215 45.83 18.66 17.11
N LEU A 216 47.11 18.92 17.38
CA LEU A 216 48.09 19.27 16.35
C LEU A 216 48.22 18.14 15.31
N ALA A 217 47.92 18.45 14.05
CA ALA A 217 48.12 17.54 12.94
C ALA A 217 49.44 17.87 12.20
N PRO A 218 50.29 16.86 11.89
CA PRO A 218 51.56 17.07 11.21
C PRO A 218 51.41 17.46 9.72
N SER A 219 50.26 17.19 9.09
CA SER A 219 49.98 17.53 7.69
C SER A 219 48.61 18.21 7.53
N ARG A 220 48.52 19.10 6.52
CA ARG A 220 47.29 19.87 6.17
C ARG A 220 46.64 20.57 7.37
N ARG A 221 47.48 21.13 8.25
CA ARG A 221 47.08 21.72 9.54
C ARG A 221 45.98 22.77 9.39
N ASN A 222 46.13 23.70 8.45
CA ASN A 222 45.16 24.78 8.27
C ASN A 222 43.80 24.28 7.77
N GLU A 223 43.80 23.36 6.79
CA GLU A 223 42.55 22.76 6.27
C GLU A 223 41.84 21.94 7.36
N ARG A 224 42.58 21.13 8.12
CA ARG A 224 42.01 20.36 9.24
C ARG A 224 41.47 21.26 10.33
N ASN A 225 42.20 22.33 10.68
CA ASN A 225 41.74 23.28 11.69
C ASN A 225 40.46 23.99 11.28
N SER A 226 40.34 24.38 10.01
CA SER A 226 39.10 24.97 9.48
C SER A 226 37.94 24.01 9.60
N LEU A 227 38.10 22.77 9.12
CA LEU A 227 37.05 21.74 9.16
C LEU A 227 36.54 21.47 10.57
N TRP A 228 37.44 21.42 11.56
CA TRP A 228 37.08 21.14 12.95
C TRP A 228 36.36 22.33 13.59
N ARG A 229 36.78 23.56 13.27
CA ARG A 229 36.08 24.77 13.70
C ARG A 229 34.68 24.87 13.11
N ASP A 230 34.53 24.61 11.81
CA ASP A 230 33.22 24.58 11.14
C ASP A 230 32.27 23.56 11.81
N ALA A 231 32.81 22.38 12.20
CA ALA A 231 32.06 21.39 12.97
C ALA A 231 31.71 21.88 14.38
N GLY A 232 32.61 22.61 15.05
CA GLY A 232 32.36 23.25 16.35
C GLY A 232 31.22 24.27 16.29
N ASP A 233 31.20 25.14 15.27
CA ASP A 233 30.13 26.12 15.05
C ASP A 233 28.80 25.43 14.74
N ALA A 234 28.82 24.38 13.91
CA ALA A 234 27.64 23.58 13.63
C ALA A 234 27.07 22.91 14.89
N VAL A 235 27.91 22.34 15.75
CA VAL A 235 27.48 21.72 17.02
C VAL A 235 26.87 22.74 17.97
N GLN A 236 27.43 23.94 18.05
CA GLN A 236 26.87 25.03 18.84
C GLN A 236 25.51 25.47 18.30
N LEU A 237 25.38 25.64 16.99
CA LEU A 237 24.09 25.94 16.34
C LEU A 237 23.05 24.84 16.57
N LEU A 238 23.40 23.55 16.53
CA LEU A 238 22.49 22.46 16.87
C LEU A 238 21.97 22.57 18.30
N ARG A 239 22.86 22.88 19.26
CA ARG A 239 22.49 23.02 20.67
C ARG A 239 21.58 24.21 20.91
N LEU A 240 21.87 25.36 20.29
CA LEU A 240 21.10 26.60 20.45
C LEU A 240 19.71 26.53 19.79
N THR A 241 19.59 25.85 18.65
CA THR A 241 18.35 25.85 17.85
C THR A 241 17.50 24.60 18.01
N GLY A 242 18.07 23.48 18.45
CA GLY A 242 17.39 22.18 18.43
C GLY A 242 17.07 21.68 17.00
N ALA A 243 17.65 22.29 15.96
CA ALA A 243 17.41 21.92 14.57
C ALA A 243 17.87 20.49 14.27
N ARG A 244 17.26 19.86 13.27
CA ARG A 244 17.79 18.57 12.78
C ARG A 244 19.11 18.82 12.05
N PHE A 245 20.05 17.89 12.19
CA PHE A 245 21.36 18.00 11.54
C PHE A 245 21.28 18.32 10.03
N ASN A 246 20.39 17.64 9.30
CA ASN A 246 20.21 17.88 7.86
C ASN A 246 19.57 19.25 7.53
N GLU A 247 18.84 19.86 8.46
CA GLU A 247 18.29 21.21 8.29
C GLU A 247 19.43 22.23 8.39
N LEU A 248 20.31 22.06 9.36
CA LEU A 248 21.48 22.92 9.55
C LEU A 248 22.48 22.82 8.38
N LEU A 249 22.78 21.60 7.91
CA LEU A 249 23.68 21.40 6.76
C LEU A 249 23.16 22.00 5.44
N ARG A 250 21.86 22.26 5.34
CA ARG A 250 21.23 22.81 4.13
C ARG A 250 20.90 24.29 4.28
N MET A 251 21.27 24.89 5.41
CA MET A 251 20.98 26.27 5.70
C MET A 251 21.76 27.16 4.74
N LYS A 252 21.07 28.17 4.19
CA LYS A 252 21.64 29.15 3.28
C LYS A 252 21.54 30.54 3.89
N LEU A 253 22.49 31.41 3.54
CA LEU A 253 22.57 32.77 4.09
C LEU A 253 21.32 33.62 3.79
N ASP A 254 20.64 33.38 2.67
CA ASP A 254 19.40 34.06 2.26
C ASP A 254 18.18 33.71 3.14
N GLN A 255 18.28 32.64 3.93
CA GLN A 255 17.23 32.24 4.89
C GLN A 255 17.32 33.04 6.19
N PHE A 256 18.44 33.73 6.45
CA PHE A 256 18.61 34.54 7.64
C PHE A 256 18.11 35.97 7.42
N LYS A 257 17.06 36.34 8.16
CA LYS A 257 16.53 37.70 8.17
C LYS A 257 17.21 38.51 9.29
N TRP A 258 18.38 39.04 8.98
CA TRP A 258 19.21 39.82 9.90
C TRP A 258 18.59 41.17 10.32
N SER A 259 17.52 41.62 9.67
CA SER A 259 16.91 42.94 9.86
C SER A 259 15.91 43.03 11.03
N LYS A 260 15.85 42.02 11.92
CA LYS A 260 15.12 42.10 13.19
C LYS A 260 16.10 41.93 14.35
N GLY A 261 16.85 42.99 14.62
CA GLY A 261 17.67 43.20 15.81
C GLY A 261 17.42 44.60 16.33
#